data_AF-A0A7W2UFS3-F1
#
_entry.id   AF-A0A7W2UFS3-F1
#
_cell.length_a   1.000
_cell.length_b   1.000
_cell.length_c   1.000
_cell.angle_alpha   90.00
_cell.angle_beta   90.00
_cell.angle_gamma   90.00
#
_symmetry.space_group_name_H-M   'P 1'
#
loop_
_entity.id
_entity.type
_entity.pdbx_description
1 polymer ?
#
loop_
_entity_poly.entity_id
_entity_poly.type
_entity_poly.pdbx_seq_one_letter_code
_entity_poly.pdbx_strand_id
1 'polypeptide(L)'
;MATRGGKGAYRIVDDLDIDALRRDPKPLVGFSDITHLHLALWARCGLASLHGPFANWSDEWSGPASAEALRRALMATDPVIIHRDTSAASAAVTVEGTATGVLVGGNLDAIRTEAGAGLPSLEGTILFLEHQRGTGLGEVDRALTQLTRTGALEGLCGVALGQFLGFDQDADDPTLGGWGIADVLRDRLTRLGVPVLGGLPAGHGLHPPTIPLGTQATIDTAERNLDGSASRRLTVDRLTQRRQERRCRAAAAAVGPARSPLEWGPSPGTEPPILLLDDTRVSVLGDTWWGSGCGFVVRGRRLRCGGQ
;
A
#
# COMPACT_ATOMS: atom_id res chain seq x y z
N MET A 1 -7.41 -9.21 -5.48
CA MET A 1 -5.96 -9.00 -5.64
C MET A 1 -5.72 -8.31 -6.99
N ALA A 2 -4.88 -7.28 -7.02
CA ALA A 2 -4.51 -6.60 -8.26
C ALA A 2 -3.58 -7.50 -9.10
N THR A 3 -3.72 -7.44 -10.42
CA THR A 3 -2.90 -8.25 -11.34
C THR A 3 -1.49 -7.74 -11.49
N ARG A 4 -1.30 -6.41 -11.42
CA ARG A 4 -0.02 -5.69 -11.40
C ARG A 4 -0.25 -4.23 -10.99
N GLY A 5 0.83 -3.49 -10.77
CA GLY A 5 0.83 -2.02 -10.70
C GLY A 5 0.80 -1.38 -12.10
N GLY A 6 1.04 -0.07 -12.17
CA GLY A 6 1.04 0.66 -13.44
C GLY A 6 0.92 2.16 -13.28
N LYS A 7 0.14 2.79 -14.16
CA LYS A 7 -0.21 4.21 -14.11
C LYS A 7 -1.65 4.39 -14.57
N GLY A 8 -2.60 4.08 -13.70
CA GLY A 8 -4.01 4.19 -14.10
C GLY A 8 -5.02 4.10 -12.97
N ALA A 9 -4.64 3.64 -11.77
CA ALA A 9 -5.56 3.56 -10.64
C ALA A 9 -6.17 4.92 -10.29
N TYR A 10 -5.39 6.01 -10.37
CA TYR A 10 -5.88 7.38 -10.20
C TYR A 10 -6.96 7.80 -11.22
N ARG A 11 -7.10 7.10 -12.36
CA ARG A 11 -8.14 7.40 -13.36
C ARG A 11 -9.48 6.75 -13.05
N ILE A 12 -9.52 5.79 -12.12
CA ILE A 12 -10.70 4.99 -11.79
C ILE A 12 -11.10 5.09 -10.31
N VAL A 13 -10.26 5.73 -9.49
CA VAL A 13 -10.45 5.79 -8.03
C VAL A 13 -11.76 6.49 -7.65
N ASP A 14 -12.19 7.49 -8.41
CA ASP A 14 -13.43 8.22 -8.17
C ASP A 14 -14.68 7.39 -8.52
N ASP A 15 -14.55 6.48 -9.50
CA ASP A 15 -15.64 5.62 -9.99
C ASP A 15 -15.94 4.40 -9.11
N LEU A 16 -15.22 4.24 -7.99
CA LEU A 16 -15.46 3.15 -7.04
C LEU A 16 -16.90 3.20 -6.48
N ASP A 17 -17.61 2.08 -6.60
CA ASP A 17 -18.92 1.88 -5.97
C ASP A 17 -18.75 1.60 -4.47
N ILE A 18 -18.73 2.68 -3.69
CA ILE A 18 -18.52 2.62 -2.24
C ILE A 18 -19.65 1.89 -1.52
N ASP A 19 -20.88 1.96 -2.02
CA ASP A 19 -22.00 1.27 -1.41
C ASP A 19 -21.90 -0.24 -1.64
N ALA A 20 -21.45 -0.68 -2.82
CA ALA A 20 -21.12 -2.08 -3.06
C ALA A 20 -19.99 -2.56 -2.13
N LEU A 21 -18.93 -1.77 -1.97
CA LEU A 21 -17.82 -2.10 -1.06
C LEU A 21 -18.25 -2.18 0.41
N ARG A 22 -19.19 -1.34 0.85
CA ARG A 22 -19.75 -1.41 2.21
C ARG A 22 -20.65 -2.62 2.40
N ARG A 23 -21.48 -2.96 1.41
CA ARG A 23 -22.37 -4.13 1.43
C ARG A 23 -21.58 -5.44 1.50
N ASP A 24 -20.52 -5.56 0.71
CA ASP A 24 -19.70 -6.77 0.63
C ASP A 24 -18.20 -6.46 0.68
N PRO A 25 -17.67 -6.07 1.85
CA PRO A 25 -16.26 -5.72 1.99
C PRO A 25 -15.37 -6.93 1.74
N LYS A 26 -14.42 -6.76 0.83
CA LYS A 26 -13.41 -7.74 0.46
C LYS A 26 -12.01 -7.11 0.55
N PRO A 27 -10.99 -7.89 0.94
CA PRO A 27 -9.62 -7.39 0.94
C PRO A 27 -9.15 -6.98 -0.46
N LEU A 28 -8.68 -5.74 -0.60
CA LEU A 28 -7.84 -5.34 -1.72
C LEU A 28 -6.39 -5.69 -1.41
N VAL A 29 -5.70 -6.33 -2.35
CA VAL A 29 -4.27 -6.70 -2.23
C VAL A 29 -3.53 -6.13 -3.42
N GLY A 30 -2.43 -5.41 -3.18
CA GLY A 30 -1.53 -4.88 -4.20
C GLY A 30 -0.64 -3.78 -3.63
N PHE A 31 0.32 -3.28 -4.41
CA PHE A 31 1.19 -2.15 -4.02
C PHE A 31 1.40 -1.19 -5.19
N SER A 32 2.35 -0.25 -5.08
CA SER A 32 2.67 0.69 -6.17
C SER A 32 1.45 1.57 -6.53
N ASP A 33 1.06 1.65 -7.81
CA ASP A 33 -0.14 2.37 -8.30
C ASP A 33 -1.44 2.00 -7.55
N ILE A 34 -1.53 0.81 -6.95
CA ILE A 34 -2.71 0.41 -6.16
C ILE A 34 -2.86 1.22 -4.87
N THR A 35 -1.84 1.97 -4.45
CA THR A 35 -1.92 2.90 -3.31
C THR A 35 -3.05 3.92 -3.44
N HIS A 36 -3.40 4.36 -4.66
CA HIS A 36 -4.58 5.21 -4.91
C HIS A 36 -5.87 4.59 -4.34
N LEU A 37 -6.06 3.30 -4.60
CA LEU A 37 -7.24 2.56 -4.14
C LEU A 37 -7.16 2.28 -2.64
N HIS A 38 -5.98 2.00 -2.09
CA HIS A 38 -5.80 1.83 -0.64
C HIS A 38 -6.21 3.08 0.14
N LEU A 39 -5.76 4.25 -0.32
CA LEU A 39 -6.12 5.54 0.28
C LEU A 39 -7.63 5.79 0.18
N ALA A 40 -8.24 5.56 -0.99
CA ALA A 40 -9.66 5.78 -1.20
C ALA A 40 -10.55 4.82 -0.40
N LEU A 41 -10.18 3.54 -0.28
CA LEU A 41 -10.91 2.57 0.55
C LEU A 41 -10.90 2.98 2.02
N TRP A 42 -9.74 3.39 2.53
CA TRP A 42 -9.65 3.89 3.90
C TRP A 42 -10.45 5.19 4.08
N ALA A 43 -10.28 6.17 3.20
CA ALA A 43 -10.95 7.47 3.27
C ALA A 43 -12.48 7.39 3.18
N ARG A 44 -12.99 6.58 2.24
CA ARG A 44 -14.42 6.61 1.85
C ARG A 44 -15.26 5.57 2.58
N CYS A 45 -14.67 4.47 3.04
CA CYS A 45 -15.41 3.45 3.78
C CYS A 45 -14.69 2.88 5.02
N GLY A 46 -13.50 3.39 5.38
CA GLY A 46 -12.75 2.90 6.54
C GLY A 46 -12.33 1.43 6.38
N LEU A 47 -12.25 0.93 5.15
CA LEU A 47 -11.94 -0.46 4.86
C LEU A 47 -10.42 -0.65 4.83
N ALA A 48 -9.93 -1.59 5.65
CA ALA A 48 -8.55 -2.02 5.58
C ALA A 48 -8.24 -2.75 4.28
N SER A 49 -7.01 -2.61 3.83
CA SER A 49 -6.47 -3.25 2.63
C SER A 49 -5.09 -3.84 2.93
N LEU A 50 -4.49 -4.50 1.95
CA LEU A 50 -3.20 -5.16 2.09
C LEU A 50 -2.23 -4.60 1.04
N HIS A 51 -1.18 -3.93 1.51
CA HIS A 51 0.01 -3.67 0.71
C HIS A 51 0.79 -4.97 0.58
N GLY A 52 0.77 -5.59 -0.58
CA GLY A 52 1.29 -6.95 -0.75
C GLY A 52 1.35 -7.37 -2.22
N PRO A 53 1.77 -8.61 -2.48
CA PRO A 53 2.12 -9.09 -3.82
C PRO A 53 0.92 -9.08 -4.78
N PHE A 54 1.24 -9.02 -6.08
CA PHE A 54 0.27 -9.05 -7.16
C PHE A 54 -0.10 -10.49 -7.57
N ALA A 55 -1.17 -10.62 -8.37
CA ALA A 55 -1.60 -11.90 -8.91
C ALA A 55 -0.71 -12.45 -10.03
N ASN A 56 0.10 -11.62 -10.70
CA ASN A 56 1.11 -12.07 -11.67
C ASN A 56 2.36 -12.64 -10.97
N TRP A 57 2.11 -13.60 -10.08
CA TRP A 57 3.07 -14.19 -9.18
C TRP A 57 4.27 -14.81 -9.89
N SER A 58 5.47 -14.63 -9.32
CA SER A 58 6.64 -15.43 -9.66
C SER A 58 7.49 -15.67 -8.42
N ASP A 59 8.10 -16.84 -8.30
CA ASP A 59 8.88 -17.21 -7.12
C ASP A 59 10.14 -16.36 -6.96
N GLU A 60 10.67 -15.81 -8.07
CA GLU A 60 11.79 -14.87 -8.08
C GLU A 60 11.44 -13.58 -7.30
N TRP A 61 10.27 -12.99 -7.57
CA TRP A 61 9.90 -11.69 -7.02
C TRP A 61 9.05 -11.81 -5.75
N SER A 62 8.22 -12.85 -5.68
CA SER A 62 7.28 -13.13 -4.60
C SER A 62 7.40 -14.62 -4.24
N GLY A 63 8.56 -15.05 -3.76
CA GLY A 63 8.76 -16.43 -3.31
C GLY A 63 7.82 -16.92 -2.18
N PRO A 64 7.98 -18.18 -1.74
CA PRO A 64 7.09 -18.82 -0.75
C PRO A 64 6.89 -18.04 0.56
N ALA A 65 7.89 -17.28 1.01
CA ALA A 65 7.79 -16.44 2.20
C ALA A 65 6.73 -15.33 2.03
N SER A 66 6.64 -14.71 0.85
CA SER A 66 5.61 -13.71 0.54
C SER A 66 4.23 -14.35 0.45
N ALA A 67 4.11 -15.58 -0.09
CA ALA A 67 2.84 -16.30 -0.14
C ALA A 67 2.32 -16.57 1.28
N GLU A 68 3.20 -17.05 2.14
CA GLU A 68 2.86 -17.32 3.53
C GLU A 68 2.55 -16.03 4.31
N ALA A 69 3.27 -14.94 4.06
CA ALA A 69 2.95 -13.64 4.63
C ALA A 69 1.56 -13.15 4.21
N LEU A 70 1.21 -13.26 2.93
CA LEU A 70 -0.12 -12.91 2.41
C LEU A 70 -1.20 -13.82 3.01
N ARG A 71 -0.96 -15.14 3.05
CA ARG A 71 -1.89 -16.11 3.63
C ARG A 71 -2.15 -15.81 5.09
N ARG A 72 -1.11 -15.57 5.90
CA ARG A 72 -1.27 -15.19 7.31
C ARG A 72 -1.99 -13.87 7.46
N ALA A 73 -1.69 -12.86 6.65
CA ALA A 73 -2.45 -11.63 6.64
C ALA A 73 -3.94 -11.95 6.40
N LEU A 74 -4.31 -12.64 5.32
CA LEU A 74 -5.71 -12.93 5.00
C LEU A 74 -6.43 -13.81 6.02
N MET A 75 -5.75 -14.82 6.57
CA MET A 75 -6.41 -15.94 7.26
C MET A 75 -6.19 -15.95 8.79
N ALA A 76 -5.13 -15.34 9.31
CA ALA A 76 -4.83 -15.32 10.74
C ALA A 76 -5.32 -14.04 11.44
N THR A 77 -5.32 -14.04 12.78
CA THR A 77 -5.68 -12.89 13.62
C THR A 77 -4.50 -12.30 14.38
N ASP A 78 -3.35 -12.98 14.38
CA ASP A 78 -2.14 -12.52 15.05
C ASP A 78 -1.63 -11.22 14.40
N PRO A 79 -1.01 -10.31 15.17
CA PRO A 79 -0.39 -9.12 14.61
C PRO A 79 0.66 -9.46 13.55
N VAL A 80 0.76 -8.61 12.54
CA VAL A 80 1.87 -8.67 11.58
C VAL A 80 3.03 -7.87 12.15
N ILE A 81 4.17 -8.53 12.36
CA ILE A 81 5.39 -7.89 12.88
C ILE A 81 6.43 -7.86 11.76
N ILE A 82 6.95 -6.68 11.48
CA ILE A 82 7.96 -6.44 10.45
C ILE A 82 9.17 -5.81 11.10
N HIS A 83 10.27 -6.55 11.08
CA HIS A 83 11.55 -6.08 11.58
C HIS A 83 12.26 -5.27 10.50
N ARG A 84 12.99 -4.23 10.92
CA ARG A 84 13.83 -3.49 9.99
C ARG A 84 14.99 -4.34 9.47
N ASP A 85 15.35 -4.09 8.23
CA ASP A 85 16.62 -4.42 7.62
C ASP A 85 17.58 -3.23 7.80
N THR A 86 18.71 -3.47 8.46
CA THR A 86 19.72 -2.42 8.70
C THR A 86 20.56 -2.12 7.47
N SER A 87 20.54 -2.97 6.44
CA SER A 87 21.28 -2.78 5.19
C SER A 87 20.56 -1.86 4.18
N ALA A 88 19.23 -1.69 4.33
CA ALA A 88 18.45 -0.83 3.46
C ALA A 88 18.86 0.65 3.59
N ALA A 89 18.91 1.40 2.49
CA ALA A 89 19.31 2.83 2.53
C ALA A 89 18.43 3.68 3.48
N SER A 90 17.12 3.40 3.55
CA SER A 90 16.20 4.09 4.45
C SER A 90 16.48 3.82 5.93
N ALA A 91 17.23 2.76 6.27
CA ALA A 91 17.64 2.43 7.63
C ALA A 91 18.40 3.59 8.31
N ALA A 92 19.20 4.34 7.55
CA ALA A 92 19.95 5.50 8.04
C ALA A 92 19.06 6.71 8.42
N VAL A 93 17.76 6.61 8.18
CA VAL A 93 16.76 7.63 8.49
C VAL A 93 15.84 7.08 9.57
N THR A 94 16.32 7.11 10.82
CA THR A 94 15.54 6.72 11.99
C THR A 94 15.55 7.83 13.01
N VAL A 95 14.37 8.23 13.48
CA VAL A 95 14.19 9.16 14.59
C VAL A 95 13.60 8.35 15.74
N GLU A 96 14.28 8.37 16.88
CA GLU A 96 13.89 7.56 18.04
C GLU A 96 12.54 7.96 18.64
N GLY A 97 11.85 6.99 19.24
CA GLY A 97 10.51 7.13 19.81
C GLY A 97 9.55 6.00 19.42
N THR A 98 8.36 6.07 19.99
CA THR A 98 7.25 5.15 19.74
C THR A 98 6.07 5.95 19.23
N ALA A 99 5.41 5.44 18.19
CA ALA A 99 4.20 6.05 17.65
C ALA A 99 3.14 4.97 17.47
N THR A 100 1.90 5.27 17.83
CA THR A 100 0.74 4.40 17.58
C THR A 100 -0.32 5.19 16.85
N GLY A 101 -0.86 4.60 15.79
CA GLY A 101 -1.85 5.25 14.93
C GLY A 101 -2.35 4.31 13.85
N VAL A 102 -3.27 4.78 13.01
CA VAL A 102 -3.69 4.00 11.83
C VAL A 102 -2.57 4.06 10.79
N LEU A 103 -2.14 2.90 10.29
CA LEU A 103 -1.13 2.81 9.23
C LEU A 103 -1.77 3.07 7.86
N VAL A 104 -1.31 4.09 7.15
CA VAL A 104 -1.82 4.46 5.83
C VAL A 104 -0.66 4.77 4.88
N GLY A 105 -0.85 4.62 3.57
CA GLY A 105 0.16 5.00 2.58
C GLY A 105 0.54 3.89 1.60
N GLY A 106 1.83 3.77 1.32
CA GLY A 106 2.40 2.94 0.25
C GLY A 106 3.30 3.77 -0.66
N ASN A 107 3.02 3.76 -1.95
CA ASN A 107 3.89 4.40 -2.94
C ASN A 107 3.88 5.94 -2.83
N LEU A 108 5.06 6.55 -2.72
CA LEU A 108 5.22 8.00 -2.59
C LEU A 108 4.60 8.78 -3.74
N ASP A 109 4.78 8.31 -4.98
CA ASP A 109 4.27 8.99 -6.17
C ASP A 109 2.73 8.96 -6.24
N ALA A 110 2.11 7.86 -5.81
CA ALA A 110 0.66 7.75 -5.68
C ALA A 110 0.12 8.72 -4.59
N ILE A 111 0.76 8.74 -3.41
CA ILE A 111 0.38 9.65 -2.31
C ILE A 111 0.52 11.11 -2.73
N ARG A 112 1.62 11.47 -3.41
CA ARG A 112 1.81 12.81 -3.98
C ARG A 112 0.71 13.18 -4.96
N THR A 113 0.32 12.25 -5.83
CA THR A 113 -0.70 12.47 -6.84
C THR A 113 -2.08 12.69 -6.21
N GLU A 114 -2.36 12.02 -5.08
CA GLU A 114 -3.59 12.24 -4.31
C GLU A 114 -3.60 13.57 -3.54
N ALA A 115 -2.45 14.22 -3.35
CA ALA A 115 -2.37 15.50 -2.67
C ALA A 115 -3.09 16.60 -3.47
N GLY A 116 -4.28 16.99 -3.00
CA GLY A 116 -5.18 17.93 -3.67
C GLY A 116 -6.22 17.28 -4.58
N ALA A 117 -6.24 15.96 -4.68
CA ALA A 117 -7.27 15.20 -5.41
C ALA A 117 -8.17 14.40 -4.45
N GLY A 118 -7.59 13.50 -3.67
CA GLY A 118 -8.34 12.58 -2.81
C GLY A 118 -7.59 12.10 -1.58
N LEU A 119 -6.43 12.69 -1.25
CA LEU A 119 -5.64 12.28 -0.08
C LEU A 119 -6.45 12.53 1.22
N PRO A 120 -6.72 11.50 2.02
CA PRO A 120 -7.39 11.68 3.31
C PRO A 120 -6.50 12.43 4.30
N SER A 121 -7.12 13.00 5.35
CA SER A 121 -6.36 13.55 6.47
C SER A 121 -5.43 12.49 7.05
N LEU A 122 -4.18 12.87 7.28
CA LEU A 122 -3.15 12.03 7.90
C LEU A 122 -3.01 12.29 9.40
N GLU A 123 -3.90 13.11 9.98
CA GLU A 123 -3.89 13.42 11.41
C GLU A 123 -4.01 12.15 12.27
N GLY A 124 -3.10 11.97 13.22
CA GLY A 124 -3.03 10.81 14.11
C GLY A 124 -2.66 9.49 13.41
N THR A 125 -2.24 9.54 12.14
CA THR A 125 -1.84 8.36 11.37
C THR A 125 -0.33 8.11 11.42
N ILE A 126 0.04 6.86 11.14
CA ILE A 126 1.41 6.50 10.77
C ILE A 126 1.44 6.44 9.24
N LEU A 127 2.30 7.26 8.62
CA LEU A 127 2.46 7.28 7.17
C LEU A 127 3.52 6.27 6.73
N PHE A 128 3.11 5.24 5.99
CA PHE A 128 4.00 4.30 5.31
C PHE A 128 4.40 4.84 3.93
N LEU A 129 5.70 4.92 3.67
CA LEU A 129 6.26 5.38 2.40
C LEU A 129 7.25 4.37 1.82
N GLU A 130 7.07 4.04 0.55
CA GLU A 130 8.04 3.30 -0.26
C GLU A 130 8.11 3.94 -1.65
N HIS A 131 9.23 3.75 -2.34
CA HIS A 131 9.40 4.30 -3.69
C HIS A 131 10.47 3.55 -4.49
N GLN A 132 10.36 3.62 -5.80
CA GLN A 132 11.31 3.07 -6.76
C GLN A 132 11.76 4.18 -7.70
N ARG A 133 13.06 4.28 -7.95
CA ARG A 133 13.64 5.35 -8.76
C ARG A 133 12.98 5.41 -10.15
N GLY A 134 12.48 6.59 -10.47
CA GLY A 134 12.15 7.01 -11.83
C GLY A 134 13.27 7.88 -12.39
N THR A 135 13.23 9.17 -12.07
CA THR A 135 14.13 10.19 -12.62
C THR A 135 15.33 10.53 -11.72
N GLY A 136 15.28 10.22 -10.42
CA GLY A 136 16.37 10.44 -9.47
C GLY A 136 15.93 11.18 -8.20
N LEU A 137 16.87 11.58 -7.34
CA LEU A 137 16.58 12.17 -6.02
C LEU A 137 15.58 13.33 -6.02
N GLY A 138 15.63 14.19 -7.04
CA GLY A 138 14.75 15.35 -7.16
C GLY A 138 13.26 14.99 -7.21
N GLU A 139 12.89 13.77 -7.63
CA GLU A 139 11.50 13.35 -7.63
C GLU A 139 10.95 13.09 -6.22
N VAL A 140 11.77 12.51 -5.35
CA VAL A 140 11.44 12.25 -3.94
C VAL A 140 11.41 13.57 -3.18
N ASP A 141 12.42 14.42 -3.41
CA ASP A 141 12.46 15.76 -2.82
C ASP A 141 11.22 16.58 -3.17
N ARG A 142 10.87 16.64 -4.45
CA ARG A 142 9.69 17.37 -4.93
C ARG A 142 8.40 16.78 -4.38
N ALA A 143 8.29 15.46 -4.28
CA ALA A 143 7.12 14.80 -3.72
C ALA A 143 6.90 15.16 -2.25
N LEU A 144 7.94 15.01 -1.42
CA LEU A 144 7.86 15.34 0.00
C LEU A 144 7.65 16.84 0.22
N THR A 145 8.34 17.70 -0.55
CA THR A 145 8.14 19.15 -0.50
C THR A 145 6.71 19.53 -0.83
N GLN A 146 6.10 18.92 -1.86
CA GLN A 146 4.70 19.16 -2.20
C GLN A 146 3.79 18.79 -1.03
N LEU A 147 3.93 17.58 -0.47
CA LEU A 147 3.12 17.11 0.65
C LEU A 147 3.24 18.00 1.89
N THR A 148 4.45 18.48 2.20
CA THR A 148 4.67 19.45 3.28
C THR A 148 3.97 20.78 2.98
N ARG A 149 4.13 21.32 1.76
CA ARG A 149 3.59 22.64 1.40
C ARG A 149 2.07 22.67 1.28
N THR A 150 1.42 21.53 1.03
CA THR A 150 -0.04 21.43 1.03
C THR A 150 -0.62 21.21 2.42
N GLY A 151 0.20 21.11 3.47
CA GLY A 151 -0.24 20.74 4.82
C GLY A 151 -0.64 19.27 4.95
N ALA A 152 -0.39 18.43 3.93
CA ALA A 152 -0.87 17.06 3.91
C ALA A 152 -0.23 16.18 5.01
N LEU A 153 0.98 16.56 5.46
CA LEU A 153 1.72 15.85 6.50
C LEU A 153 1.42 16.38 7.91
N GLU A 154 0.55 17.38 8.06
CA GLU A 154 0.22 17.94 9.37
C GLU A 154 -0.52 16.92 10.24
N GLY A 155 -0.14 16.86 11.53
CA GLY A 155 -0.81 16.03 12.52
C GLY A 155 -0.51 14.54 12.46
N LEU A 156 0.27 14.03 11.49
CA LEU A 156 0.72 12.62 11.52
C LEU A 156 1.52 12.35 12.80
N CYS A 157 1.46 11.11 13.31
CA CYS A 157 2.13 10.73 14.57
C CYS A 157 3.41 9.93 14.37
N GLY A 158 3.70 9.45 13.16
CA GLY A 158 4.92 8.73 12.84
C GLY A 158 5.07 8.40 11.35
N VAL A 159 6.29 8.05 10.94
CA VAL A 159 6.59 7.67 9.55
C VAL A 159 7.28 6.31 9.51
N ALA A 160 6.77 5.40 8.69
CA ALA A 160 7.35 4.09 8.42
C ALA A 160 7.95 4.09 7.00
N LEU A 161 9.26 3.90 6.88
CA LEU A 161 9.95 3.91 5.59
C LEU A 161 10.25 2.49 5.13
N GLY A 162 9.64 2.13 4.01
CA GLY A 162 9.93 0.94 3.23
C GLY A 162 11.22 1.06 2.44
N GLN A 163 11.23 0.35 1.32
CA GLN A 163 12.34 0.30 0.38
C GLN A 163 12.31 1.52 -0.55
N PHE A 164 13.49 2.08 -0.79
CA PHE A 164 13.75 3.12 -1.77
C PHE A 164 14.78 2.58 -2.77
N LEU A 165 14.32 1.97 -3.86
CA LEU A 165 15.18 1.20 -4.76
C LEU A 165 15.75 2.03 -5.91
N GLY A 166 16.98 1.69 -6.33
CA GLY A 166 17.64 2.28 -7.49
C GLY A 166 18.42 3.58 -7.19
N PHE A 167 18.53 3.97 -5.92
CA PHE A 167 19.24 5.18 -5.49
C PHE A 167 20.65 4.90 -4.94
N ASP A 168 21.13 3.66 -5.05
CA ASP A 168 22.34 3.18 -4.36
C ASP A 168 23.62 3.91 -4.79
N GLN A 169 23.65 4.44 -6.02
CA GLN A 169 24.82 5.13 -6.60
C GLN A 169 24.74 6.66 -6.50
N ASP A 170 23.67 7.23 -5.95
CA ASP A 170 23.46 8.68 -6.03
C ASP A 170 24.46 9.47 -5.19
N ALA A 171 24.91 8.91 -4.07
CA ALA A 171 25.93 9.55 -3.23
C ALA A 171 27.30 9.65 -3.94
N ASP A 172 27.55 8.82 -4.95
CA ASP A 172 28.78 8.83 -5.75
C ASP A 172 28.67 9.74 -6.99
N ASP A 173 27.48 10.27 -7.29
CA ASP A 173 27.27 11.19 -8.42
C ASP A 173 27.81 12.59 -8.08
N PRO A 174 28.85 13.08 -8.77
CA PRO A 174 29.44 14.39 -8.49
C PRO A 174 28.47 15.55 -8.77
N THR A 175 27.43 15.35 -9.59
CA THR A 175 26.40 16.36 -9.89
C THR A 175 25.41 16.53 -8.74
N LEU A 176 25.31 15.55 -7.84
CA LEU A 176 24.44 15.57 -6.67
C LEU A 176 25.14 16.09 -5.41
N GLY A 177 26.42 16.45 -5.51
CA GLY A 177 27.18 17.02 -4.40
C GLY A 177 27.30 16.08 -3.20
N GLY A 178 27.30 14.77 -3.44
CA GLY A 178 27.39 13.74 -2.41
C GLY A 178 26.06 13.41 -1.70
N TRP A 179 24.93 13.95 -2.17
CA TRP A 179 23.62 13.60 -1.62
C TRP A 179 23.16 12.22 -2.07
N GLY A 180 22.73 11.40 -1.12
CA GLY A 180 22.00 10.17 -1.39
C GLY A 180 20.52 10.27 -0.98
N ILE A 181 19.77 9.19 -1.23
CA ILE A 181 18.35 9.10 -0.85
C ILE A 181 18.12 9.27 0.66
N ALA A 182 19.04 8.74 1.47
CA ALA A 182 18.96 8.89 2.92
C ALA A 182 19.04 10.37 3.35
N ASP A 183 19.80 11.19 2.65
CA ASP A 183 19.95 12.62 2.98
C ASP A 183 18.70 13.41 2.62
N VAL A 184 18.10 13.14 1.46
CA VAL A 184 16.80 13.71 1.06
C VAL A 184 15.71 13.36 2.07
N LEU A 185 15.58 12.07 2.39
CA LEU A 185 14.58 11.60 3.35
C LEU A 185 14.82 12.18 4.74
N ARG A 186 16.08 12.25 5.20
CA ARG A 186 16.42 12.84 6.51
C ARG A 186 16.09 14.32 6.55
N ASP A 187 16.49 15.10 5.56
CA ASP A 187 16.22 16.54 5.52
C ASP A 187 14.72 16.84 5.55
N ARG A 188 13.91 16.06 4.82
CA ARG A 188 12.47 16.31 4.73
C ARG A 188 11.67 15.78 5.91
N LEU A 189 11.98 14.57 6.40
CA LEU A 189 11.13 13.88 7.37
C LEU A 189 11.48 14.19 8.82
N THR A 190 12.75 14.47 9.15
CA THR A 190 13.13 14.78 10.55
C THR A 190 12.52 16.08 11.05
N ARG A 191 12.22 17.02 10.13
CA ARG A 191 11.57 18.30 10.43
C ARG A 191 10.12 18.16 10.91
N LEU A 192 9.50 17.00 10.70
CA LEU A 192 8.14 16.72 11.16
C LEU A 192 8.06 16.52 12.68
N GLY A 193 9.19 16.28 13.36
CA GLY A 193 9.22 16.15 14.82
C GLY A 193 8.55 14.88 15.36
N VAL A 194 8.38 13.85 14.51
CA VAL A 194 7.75 12.57 14.87
C VAL A 194 8.73 11.40 14.77
N PRO A 195 8.46 10.26 15.42
CA PRO A 195 9.23 9.04 15.22
C PRO A 195 9.25 8.61 13.75
N VAL A 196 10.43 8.19 13.28
CA VAL A 196 10.63 7.69 11.92
C VAL A 196 11.31 6.33 12.01
N LEU A 197 10.69 5.29 11.47
CA LEU A 197 11.28 3.95 11.36
C LEU A 197 11.77 3.69 9.95
N GLY A 198 13.08 3.77 9.79
CA GLY A 198 13.80 3.41 8.56
C GLY A 198 14.06 1.91 8.41
N GLY A 199 14.08 1.43 7.17
CA GLY A 199 14.58 0.11 6.81
C GLY A 199 13.54 -1.01 6.78
N LEU A 200 12.25 -0.72 6.63
CA LEU A 200 11.27 -1.80 6.48
C LEU A 200 11.47 -2.48 5.11
N PRO A 201 11.55 -3.83 5.04
CA PRO A 201 11.80 -4.56 3.79
C PRO A 201 10.52 -4.68 2.94
N ALA A 202 9.80 -3.58 2.75
CA ALA A 202 8.52 -3.55 2.04
C ALA A 202 8.51 -2.50 0.94
N GLY A 203 7.91 -2.82 -0.20
CA GLY A 203 7.88 -2.00 -1.40
C GLY A 203 8.25 -2.83 -2.62
N HIS A 204 9.04 -2.25 -3.53
CA HIS A 204 9.39 -2.85 -4.83
C HIS A 204 10.53 -3.88 -4.79
N GLY A 205 11.01 -4.29 -3.61
CA GLY A 205 12.08 -5.29 -3.49
C GLY A 205 11.60 -6.72 -3.69
N LEU A 206 12.56 -7.65 -3.58
CA LEU A 206 12.27 -9.08 -3.64
C LEU A 206 11.62 -9.56 -2.35
N HIS A 207 10.70 -10.51 -2.49
CA HIS A 207 10.01 -11.18 -1.39
C HIS A 207 9.36 -10.22 -0.37
N PRO A 208 8.61 -9.19 -0.82
CA PRO A 208 8.06 -8.21 0.12
C PRO A 208 7.07 -8.88 1.08
N PRO A 209 7.01 -8.44 2.35
CA PRO A 209 5.97 -8.86 3.28
C PRO A 209 4.62 -8.29 2.84
N THR A 210 3.55 -8.79 3.44
CA THR A 210 2.22 -8.19 3.31
C THR A 210 1.93 -7.31 4.52
N ILE A 211 1.70 -6.02 4.28
CA ILE A 211 1.40 -5.01 5.30
C ILE A 211 -0.08 -4.64 5.26
N PRO A 212 -0.83 -4.85 6.35
CA PRO A 212 -2.18 -4.31 6.47
C PRO A 212 -2.17 -2.79 6.54
N LEU A 213 -2.99 -2.13 5.72
CA LEU A 213 -3.22 -0.69 5.73
C LEU A 213 -4.63 -0.39 6.21
N GLY A 214 -4.85 0.80 6.76
CA GLY A 214 -6.11 1.22 7.36
C GLY A 214 -6.38 0.60 8.74
N THR A 215 -5.39 -0.05 9.35
CA THR A 215 -5.49 -0.67 10.68
C THR A 215 -4.55 -0.01 11.68
N GLN A 216 -4.79 -0.22 12.98
CA GLN A 216 -3.88 0.23 14.04
C GLN A 216 -2.50 -0.40 13.88
N ALA A 217 -1.46 0.40 14.06
CA ALA A 217 -0.08 -0.04 14.06
C ALA A 217 0.74 0.74 15.10
N THR A 218 1.86 0.14 15.48
CA THR A 218 2.85 0.75 16.36
C THR A 218 4.22 0.66 15.71
N ILE A 219 4.90 1.81 15.62
CA ILE A 219 6.33 1.91 15.38
C ILE A 219 7.04 1.87 16.72
N ASP A 220 8.02 0.97 16.86
CA ASP A 220 8.97 0.99 17.95
C ASP A 220 10.40 1.09 17.40
N THR A 221 11.09 2.18 17.74
CA THR A 221 12.47 2.44 17.32
C THR A 221 13.49 2.32 18.47
N ALA A 222 13.02 2.10 19.69
CA ALA A 222 13.83 2.05 20.91
C ALA A 222 13.99 0.63 21.47
N GLU A 223 13.12 -0.30 21.08
CA GLU A 223 13.16 -1.69 21.52
C GLU A 223 14.51 -2.35 21.22
N ARG A 224 14.99 -3.13 22.19
CA ARG A 224 16.21 -3.93 22.09
C ARG A 224 15.88 -5.40 22.35
N ASN A 225 16.55 -6.27 21.63
CA ASN A 225 16.57 -7.70 21.90
C ASN A 225 17.30 -7.96 23.23
N LEU A 226 17.15 -9.18 23.75
CA LEU A 226 17.79 -9.62 25.01
C LEU A 226 19.33 -9.57 24.94
N ASP A 227 19.90 -9.67 23.75
CA ASP A 227 21.35 -9.54 23.50
C ASP A 227 21.81 -8.07 23.37
N GLY A 228 20.91 -7.09 23.56
CA GLY A 228 21.19 -5.66 23.47
C GLY A 228 21.14 -5.09 22.04
N SER A 229 20.99 -5.93 21.02
CA SER A 229 20.83 -5.49 19.62
C SER A 229 19.48 -4.77 19.42
N ALA A 230 19.42 -3.83 18.48
CA ALA A 230 18.20 -3.05 18.24
C ALA A 230 17.11 -3.92 17.58
N SER A 231 15.91 -3.98 18.17
CA SER A 231 14.75 -4.76 17.71
C SER A 231 13.66 -3.87 17.11
N ARG A 232 14.09 -2.85 16.38
CA ARG A 232 13.18 -1.84 15.85
C ARG A 232 12.22 -2.48 14.85
N ARG A 233 10.92 -2.24 15.03
CA ARG A 233 9.86 -2.96 14.31
C ARG A 233 8.62 -2.12 14.10
N LEU A 234 7.86 -2.52 13.08
CA LEU A 234 6.48 -2.12 12.86
C LEU A 234 5.59 -3.30 13.25
N THR A 235 4.64 -3.07 14.16
CA THR A 235 3.62 -4.05 14.56
C THR A 235 2.26 -3.57 14.09
N VAL A 236 1.54 -4.37 13.31
CA VAL A 236 0.25 -4.01 12.74
C VAL A 236 -0.85 -4.94 13.27
N ASP A 237 -1.86 -4.37 13.92
CA ASP A 237 -3.00 -5.11 14.46
C ASP A 237 -3.96 -5.57 13.36
N ARG A 238 -4.36 -6.85 13.43
CA ARG A 238 -5.30 -7.49 12.50
C ARG A 238 -6.74 -7.51 13.02
N LEU A 239 -6.97 -7.32 14.32
CA LEU A 239 -8.32 -7.32 14.91
C LEU A 239 -9.14 -6.14 14.38
N THR A 240 -8.49 -5.00 14.14
CA THR A 240 -9.10 -3.80 13.58
C THR A 240 -9.69 -4.06 12.17
N GLN A 241 -8.99 -4.81 11.30
CA GLN A 241 -9.49 -5.13 9.96
C GLN A 241 -10.82 -5.88 10.01
N ARG A 242 -10.92 -6.99 10.77
CA ARG A 242 -12.17 -7.77 10.82
C ARG A 242 -13.31 -6.98 11.46
N ARG A 243 -13.01 -6.09 12.40
CA ARG A 243 -14.01 -5.18 12.99
C ARG A 243 -14.51 -4.17 11.96
N GLN A 244 -13.64 -3.62 11.12
CA GLN A 244 -14.02 -2.71 10.03
C GLN A 244 -14.89 -3.40 8.99
N GLU A 245 -14.54 -4.62 8.57
CA GLU A 245 -15.36 -5.43 7.65
C GLU A 245 -16.77 -5.67 8.23
N ARG A 246 -16.88 -6.04 9.51
CA ARG A 246 -18.18 -6.22 10.17
C ARG A 246 -18.97 -4.91 10.29
N ARG A 247 -18.30 -3.80 10.62
CA ARG A 247 -18.93 -2.47 10.71
C ARG A 247 -19.46 -2.01 9.35
N CYS A 248 -18.71 -2.22 8.28
CA CYS A 248 -19.14 -1.92 6.92
C CYS A 248 -20.42 -2.68 6.57
N ARG A 249 -20.44 -4.01 6.80
CA ARG A 249 -21.63 -4.85 6.56
C ARG A 249 -22.82 -4.41 7.41
N ALA A 250 -22.61 -4.07 8.68
CA ALA A 250 -23.67 -3.61 9.57
C ALA A 250 -24.24 -2.24 9.15
N ALA A 251 -23.39 -1.29 8.75
CA ALA A 251 -23.82 0.01 8.25
C ALA A 251 -24.62 -0.14 6.96
N ALA A 252 -24.20 -1.03 6.06
CA ALA A 252 -24.92 -1.32 4.83
C ALA A 252 -26.28 -2.02 5.06
N ALA A 253 -26.42 -2.82 6.12
CA ALA A 253 -27.70 -3.45 6.48
C ALA A 253 -28.68 -2.46 7.15
N ALA A 254 -28.17 -1.41 7.80
CA ALA A 254 -28.99 -0.37 8.43
C ALA A 254 -29.62 0.60 7.42
N VAL A 255 -28.95 0.80 6.28
CA VAL A 255 -29.55 1.46 5.11
C VAL A 255 -30.39 0.39 4.40
N GLY A 256 -31.71 0.38 4.64
CA GLY A 256 -32.63 -0.59 4.02
C GLY A 256 -32.45 -0.72 2.50
N PRO A 257 -32.98 -1.78 1.86
CA PRO A 257 -32.67 -2.09 0.47
C PRO A 257 -32.87 -0.87 -0.42
N ALA A 258 -31.78 -0.40 -1.05
CA ALA A 258 -31.87 0.63 -2.07
C ALA A 258 -32.86 0.14 -3.15
N ARG A 259 -33.81 0.99 -3.53
CA ARG A 259 -34.69 0.72 -4.67
C ARG A 259 -33.81 0.34 -5.87
N SER A 260 -34.16 -0.75 -6.54
CA SER A 260 -33.36 -1.32 -7.62
C SER A 260 -33.06 -0.25 -8.68
N PRO A 261 -31.81 -0.14 -9.17
CA PRO A 261 -31.58 0.44 -10.47
C PRO A 261 -32.19 -0.53 -11.50
N LEU A 262 -33.01 0.01 -12.41
CA LEU A 262 -33.62 -0.64 -13.57
C LEU A 262 -32.87 -1.91 -14.02
N GLU A 263 -33.61 -3.02 -14.05
CA GLU A 263 -33.16 -4.29 -14.61
C GLU A 263 -32.71 -4.09 -16.07
N TRP A 264 -31.44 -4.38 -16.34
CA TRP A 264 -30.94 -4.54 -17.70
C TRP A 264 -30.65 -6.03 -17.89
N GLY A 265 -31.48 -6.70 -18.69
CA GLY A 265 -31.37 -8.13 -18.99
C GLY A 265 -30.07 -8.47 -19.74
N PRO A 266 -29.55 -9.69 -19.59
CA PRO A 266 -28.27 -10.07 -20.19
C PRO A 266 -28.41 -10.26 -21.70
N SER A 267 -27.45 -9.73 -22.46
CA SER A 267 -27.18 -10.18 -23.83
C SER A 267 -26.23 -11.39 -23.79
N PRO A 268 -26.45 -12.45 -24.59
CA PRO A 268 -25.65 -13.66 -24.54
C PRO A 268 -24.31 -13.45 -25.25
N GLY A 269 -23.22 -13.83 -24.60
CA GLY A 269 -21.94 -14.04 -25.28
C GLY A 269 -20.70 -13.68 -24.46
N THR A 270 -19.90 -14.70 -24.16
CA THR A 270 -18.53 -14.69 -23.63
C THR A 270 -18.34 -14.30 -22.16
N GLU A 271 -18.42 -15.30 -21.28
CA GLU A 271 -17.89 -15.27 -19.92
C GLU A 271 -16.34 -15.15 -19.94
N PRO A 272 -15.73 -14.23 -19.20
CA PRO A 272 -14.32 -14.31 -18.85
C PRO A 272 -14.13 -15.20 -17.60
N PRO A 273 -12.99 -15.89 -17.44
CA PRO A 273 -12.78 -16.75 -16.29
C PRO A 273 -12.67 -15.90 -15.02
N ILE A 274 -13.67 -16.03 -14.14
CA ILE A 274 -13.60 -15.53 -12.76
C ILE A 274 -12.84 -16.58 -11.96
N LEU A 275 -11.66 -16.22 -11.44
CA LEU A 275 -10.95 -17.05 -10.48
C LEU A 275 -11.65 -16.94 -9.12
N LEU A 276 -12.56 -17.87 -8.84
CA LEU A 276 -13.07 -18.09 -7.49
C LEU A 276 -12.04 -18.94 -6.75
N LEU A 277 -11.43 -18.37 -5.71
CA LEU A 277 -10.62 -19.12 -4.76
C LEU A 277 -11.59 -19.86 -3.83
N ASP A 278 -11.67 -21.19 -3.98
CA ASP A 278 -12.31 -22.08 -3.02
C ASP A 278 -11.23 -22.74 -2.14
N ASP A 279 -11.58 -23.03 -0.89
CA ASP A 279 -10.73 -23.10 0.31
C ASP A 279 -9.70 -24.25 0.36
N THR A 280 -9.38 -24.93 -0.74
CA THR A 280 -8.53 -26.14 -0.66
C THR A 280 -7.45 -26.36 -1.71
N ARG A 281 -7.42 -25.68 -2.88
CA ARG A 281 -6.28 -25.82 -3.84
C ARG A 281 -6.10 -24.60 -4.75
N VAL A 282 -4.84 -24.19 -4.92
CA VAL A 282 -4.41 -23.28 -5.99
C VAL A 282 -3.76 -24.12 -7.09
N SER A 283 -4.34 -24.12 -8.29
CA SER A 283 -3.70 -24.64 -9.50
C SER A 283 -3.91 -23.64 -10.64
N VAL A 284 -2.81 -23.27 -11.30
CA VAL A 284 -2.79 -22.41 -12.49
C VAL A 284 -2.71 -23.32 -13.71
N LEU A 285 -3.67 -23.19 -14.62
CA LEU A 285 -3.64 -23.83 -15.94
C LEU A 285 -3.26 -22.79 -17.00
N GLY A 286 -2.14 -23.05 -17.69
CA GLY A 286 -2.01 -22.80 -19.14
C GLY A 286 -1.57 -21.42 -19.62
N ASP A 287 -0.28 -21.37 -19.93
CA ASP A 287 0.54 -20.54 -20.82
C ASP A 287 -0.10 -19.62 -21.90
N THR A 288 0.64 -18.52 -22.12
CA THR A 288 0.65 -17.56 -23.24
C THR A 288 -0.41 -16.45 -23.28
N TRP A 289 -0.05 -15.24 -22.80
CA TRP A 289 -0.47 -13.97 -23.41
C TRP A 289 0.62 -12.91 -23.26
N TRP A 290 1.39 -12.70 -24.33
CA TRP A 290 2.20 -11.51 -24.53
C TRP A 290 1.30 -10.40 -25.06
N GLY A 291 1.07 -9.35 -24.26
CA GLY A 291 0.28 -8.20 -24.66
C GLY A 291 0.17 -7.19 -23.53
N SER A 292 0.92 -6.10 -23.66
CA SER A 292 0.95 -4.94 -22.77
C SER A 292 -0.41 -4.25 -22.67
N GLY A 293 -1.16 -4.52 -21.60
CA GLY A 293 -2.38 -3.79 -21.29
C GLY A 293 -3.05 -4.27 -20.01
N CYS A 294 -3.23 -3.36 -19.04
CA CYS A 294 -4.12 -3.60 -17.90
C CYS A 294 -5.58 -3.48 -18.39
N GLY A 295 -6.43 -4.44 -18.02
CA GLY A 295 -7.88 -4.39 -18.26
C GLY A 295 -8.64 -4.59 -16.95
N PHE A 296 -9.60 -3.71 -16.67
CA PHE A 296 -10.61 -3.88 -15.62
C PHE A 296 -11.99 -3.76 -16.24
N VAL A 297 -12.97 -4.46 -15.65
CA VAL A 297 -14.38 -4.35 -16.04
C VAL A 297 -15.09 -3.47 -15.01
N VAL A 298 -15.56 -2.29 -15.43
CA VAL A 298 -16.45 -1.42 -14.65
C VAL A 298 -17.70 -1.18 -15.50
N ARG A 299 -18.88 -1.50 -14.94
CA ARG A 299 -20.21 -1.32 -15.58
C ARG A 299 -20.31 -1.88 -17.02
N GLY A 300 -19.76 -3.06 -17.27
CA GLY A 300 -19.86 -3.72 -18.58
C GLY A 300 -19.11 -3.01 -19.73
N ARG A 301 -18.33 -1.97 -19.47
CA ARG A 301 -17.45 -1.34 -20.48
C ARG A 301 -16.01 -1.80 -20.27
N ARG A 302 -15.41 -2.39 -21.30
CA ARG A 302 -13.98 -2.68 -21.36
C ARG A 302 -13.23 -1.36 -21.57
N LEU A 303 -12.46 -0.92 -20.59
CA LEU A 303 -11.52 0.19 -20.75
C LEU A 303 -10.13 -0.41 -20.98
N ARG A 304 -9.53 -0.12 -22.14
CA ARG A 304 -8.12 -0.42 -22.43
C ARG A 304 -7.29 0.80 -22.04
N CYS A 305 -6.33 0.63 -21.15
CA CYS A 305 -5.26 1.61 -20.99
C CYS A 305 -4.23 1.38 -22.11
N GLY A 306 -4.06 2.36 -23.01
CA GLY A 306 -2.98 2.36 -24.00
C GLY A 306 -1.64 2.57 -23.31
N GLY A 307 -0.66 1.74 -23.64
CA GLY A 307 0.72 1.89 -23.17
C GLY A 307 1.50 2.88 -24.06
N GLN A 308 2.38 3.65 -23.42
CA GLN A 308 3.65 4.10 -24.01
C GLN A 308 4.76 3.36 -23.28
#